data_AF-A0A7Y5NX34-F1
#
_entry.id   AF-A0A7Y5NX34-F1
#
_cell.length_a   1.000
_cell.length_b   1.000
_cell.length_c   1.000
_cell.angle_alpha   90.00
_cell.angle_beta   90.00
_cell.angle_gamma   90.00
#
_symmetry.space_group_name_H-M   'P 1'
#
loop_
_entity.id
_entity.type
_entity.pdbx_description
1 polymer ?
#
loop_
_entity_poly.entity_id
_entity_poly.type
_entity_poly.pdbx_seq_one_letter_code
_entity_poly.pdbx_strand_id
1 'polypeptide(L)'
;MKPAASSLALVATVGLLVSLAGCAKPKPPAHWISGGGRLDLVPARWEYDGDPVEIRPRGDYAEVLVDGDVEFIVDRVGRVYTRYQQPVAILEPDGRLVGHEQELLGNVGSSYAAQPGKANAWLALSPDGRVVKFEEGGGQKPSSQWTGCSVTPFSLQACLLVTYLLYFEDEGQRAPDLPPVPITPMGGMIVP
;
A
#
# COMPACT_ATOMS: atom_id res chain seq x y z
N MET A 1 -11.79 -73.18 -36.49
CA MET A 1 -12.61 -72.09 -35.90
C MET A 1 -11.66 -71.10 -35.23
N LYS A 2 -11.66 -69.83 -35.66
CA LYS A 2 -10.75 -68.76 -35.21
C LYS A 2 -11.30 -68.12 -33.92
N PRO A 3 -10.50 -67.89 -32.86
CA PRO A 3 -10.93 -67.06 -31.75
C PRO A 3 -10.82 -65.57 -32.10
N ALA A 4 -11.81 -64.82 -31.64
CA ALA A 4 -11.97 -63.38 -31.82
C ALA A 4 -10.93 -62.58 -31.02
N ALA A 5 -10.42 -61.52 -31.63
CA ALA A 5 -9.51 -60.57 -31.01
C ALA A 5 -10.26 -59.72 -29.97
N SER A 6 -9.76 -59.74 -28.72
CA SER A 6 -10.15 -58.83 -27.65
C SER A 6 -9.51 -57.45 -27.88
N SER A 7 -10.34 -56.44 -28.08
CA SER A 7 -9.95 -55.03 -28.05
C SER A 7 -10.35 -54.45 -26.70
N LEU A 8 -9.38 -54.31 -25.78
CA LEU A 8 -9.56 -53.65 -24.49
C LEU A 8 -8.22 -53.15 -23.96
N ALA A 9 -8.02 -51.83 -24.05
CA ALA A 9 -7.14 -50.97 -23.22
C ALA A 9 -7.15 -49.56 -23.87
N LEU A 10 -8.15 -48.70 -23.64
CA LEU A 10 -8.32 -47.84 -22.45
C LEU A 10 -7.00 -47.13 -22.07
N VAL A 11 -6.66 -46.01 -22.72
CA VAL A 11 -6.88 -44.63 -22.22
C VAL A 11 -6.31 -44.42 -20.81
N ALA A 12 -5.05 -43.98 -20.71
CA ALA A 12 -4.46 -43.49 -19.47
C ALA A 12 -3.26 -42.57 -19.74
N THR A 13 -3.48 -41.43 -20.42
CA THR A 13 -2.42 -40.42 -20.63
C THR A 13 -2.97 -38.99 -20.65
N VAL A 14 -3.83 -38.64 -19.70
CA VAL A 14 -4.24 -37.24 -19.49
C VAL A 14 -4.33 -37.01 -17.98
N GLY A 15 -3.30 -36.42 -17.38
CA GLY A 15 -3.37 -36.10 -15.95
C GLY A 15 -2.06 -35.71 -15.30
N LEU A 16 -1.20 -34.92 -15.95
CA LEU A 16 -0.01 -34.37 -15.27
C LEU A 16 0.48 -33.05 -15.90
N LEU A 17 -0.42 -32.10 -16.16
CA LEU A 17 -0.06 -30.79 -16.73
C LEU A 17 -0.82 -29.60 -16.10
N VAL A 18 -1.25 -29.72 -14.84
CA VAL A 18 -1.95 -28.62 -14.14
C VAL A 18 -1.37 -28.41 -12.75
N SER A 19 -0.17 -27.84 -12.65
CA SER A 19 0.35 -27.38 -11.34
C SER A 19 1.53 -26.39 -11.40
N LEU A 20 1.72 -25.68 -12.52
CA LEU A 20 2.73 -24.60 -12.62
C LEU A 20 2.11 -23.20 -12.72
N ALA A 21 0.84 -23.03 -12.35
CA ALA A 21 0.30 -21.73 -11.97
C ALA A 21 0.89 -21.34 -10.60
N GLY A 22 2.21 -21.15 -10.55
CA GLY A 22 2.88 -20.58 -9.40
C GLY A 22 2.29 -19.20 -9.16
N CYS A 23 1.84 -18.95 -7.94
CA CYS A 23 1.35 -17.66 -7.50
C CYS A 23 2.47 -16.63 -7.70
N ALA A 24 2.45 -15.93 -8.83
CA ALA A 24 3.29 -14.77 -9.04
C ALA A 24 2.83 -13.72 -8.03
N LYS A 25 3.57 -13.60 -6.91
CA LYS A 25 3.35 -12.52 -5.96
C LYS A 25 3.49 -11.20 -6.72
N PRO A 26 2.63 -10.20 -6.45
CA PRO A 26 2.74 -8.90 -7.08
C PRO A 26 4.18 -8.39 -6.98
N LYS A 27 4.76 -7.97 -8.11
CA LYS A 27 6.12 -7.48 -8.10
C LYS A 27 6.14 -6.16 -7.31
N PRO A 28 7.10 -5.97 -6.39
CA PRO A 28 7.22 -4.69 -5.70
C PRO A 28 7.54 -3.56 -6.71
N PRO A 29 7.29 -2.30 -6.33
CA PRO A 29 7.70 -1.13 -7.12
C PRO A 29 9.19 -1.17 -7.50
N ALA A 30 9.57 -0.46 -8.55
CA ALA A 30 10.99 -0.30 -8.88
C ALA A 30 11.62 0.50 -7.74
N HIS A 31 12.93 0.37 -7.55
CA HIS A 31 13.65 1.07 -6.47
C HIS A 31 13.26 0.65 -5.04
N TRP A 32 12.44 -0.40 -4.86
CA TRP A 32 12.08 -0.91 -3.53
C TRP A 32 13.28 -1.22 -2.61
N ILE A 33 14.34 -1.78 -3.19
CA ILE A 33 15.57 -2.12 -2.44
C ILE A 33 16.36 -0.85 -2.09
N SER A 34 16.47 0.11 -3.01
CA SER A 34 17.18 1.37 -2.77
C SER A 34 16.45 2.30 -1.83
N GLY A 35 15.13 2.11 -1.64
CA GLY A 35 14.27 3.09 -0.99
C GLY A 35 13.91 4.22 -1.95
N GLY A 36 13.05 5.11 -1.45
CA GLY A 36 12.54 6.27 -2.15
C GLY A 36 13.01 7.57 -1.49
N GLY A 37 12.10 8.53 -1.39
CA GLY A 37 12.30 9.83 -0.76
C GLY A 37 12.47 9.71 0.75
N ARG A 38 13.32 10.57 1.31
CA ARG A 38 13.54 10.65 2.75
C ARG A 38 12.30 11.22 3.44
N LEU A 39 11.91 10.59 4.54
CA LEU A 39 10.89 11.08 5.47
C LEU A 39 11.47 11.24 6.88
N ASP A 40 11.00 12.25 7.61
CA ASP A 40 11.25 12.39 9.04
C ASP A 40 10.00 11.94 9.79
N LEU A 41 10.05 10.76 10.39
CA LEU A 41 8.92 10.16 11.10
C LEU A 41 8.91 10.66 12.54
N VAL A 42 7.91 11.47 12.88
CA VAL A 42 7.71 12.07 14.21
C VAL A 42 6.39 11.59 14.81
N PRO A 43 6.26 11.54 16.15
CA PRO A 43 4.97 11.28 16.76
C PRO A 43 3.98 12.37 16.34
N ALA A 44 2.85 11.96 15.76
CA ALA A 44 1.85 12.89 15.28
C ALA A 44 0.44 12.32 15.44
N ARG A 45 -0.55 13.20 15.59
CA ARG A 45 -1.97 12.82 15.72
C ARG A 45 -2.88 13.71 14.90
N TRP A 46 -3.94 13.13 14.37
CA TRP A 46 -4.98 13.76 13.55
C TRP A 46 -6.31 13.05 13.76
N GLU A 47 -7.41 13.63 13.29
CA GLU A 47 -8.74 13.00 13.33
C GLU A 47 -9.27 12.91 11.90
N TYR A 48 -9.51 11.68 11.44
CA TYR A 48 -9.99 11.39 10.09
C TYR A 48 -11.41 10.84 10.17
N ASP A 49 -12.38 11.60 9.68
CA ASP A 49 -13.81 11.25 9.73
C ASP A 49 -14.33 10.87 11.12
N GLY A 50 -13.74 11.46 12.17
CA GLY A 50 -14.06 11.20 13.58
C GLY A 50 -13.16 10.16 14.25
N ASP A 51 -12.36 9.42 13.48
CA ASP A 51 -11.46 8.40 14.01
C ASP A 51 -10.06 8.97 14.28
N PRO A 52 -9.43 8.66 15.43
CA PRO A 52 -8.11 9.15 15.74
C PRO A 52 -7.06 8.43 14.88
N VAL A 53 -6.25 9.21 14.18
CA VAL A 53 -5.09 8.75 13.42
C VAL A 53 -3.81 9.09 14.20
N GLU A 54 -2.93 8.11 14.42
CA GLU A 54 -1.65 8.31 15.09
C GLU A 54 -0.49 7.79 14.23
N ILE A 55 0.57 8.61 14.08
CA ILE A 55 1.87 8.16 13.59
C ILE A 55 2.73 7.84 14.81
N ARG A 56 3.12 6.58 14.98
CA ARG A 56 3.92 6.09 16.10
C ARG A 56 5.30 5.60 15.64
N PRO A 57 6.36 6.40 15.80
CA PRO A 57 7.71 5.99 15.42
C PRO A 57 8.25 4.81 16.24
N ARG A 58 8.98 3.90 15.58
CA ARG A 58 9.63 2.70 16.12
C ARG A 58 11.12 2.64 15.74
N GLY A 59 11.76 3.80 15.60
CA GLY A 59 13.14 3.93 15.12
C GLY A 59 13.16 4.28 13.63
N ASP A 60 13.40 3.29 12.77
CA ASP A 60 13.54 3.51 11.32
C ASP A 60 12.22 3.43 10.53
N TYR A 61 11.13 3.11 11.22
CA TYR A 61 9.77 3.09 10.68
C TYR A 61 8.77 3.67 11.68
N ALA A 62 7.54 3.89 11.23
CA ALA A 62 6.40 4.26 12.05
C ALA A 62 5.20 3.39 11.71
N GLU A 63 4.47 3.01 12.76
CA GLU A 63 3.14 2.42 12.62
C GLU A 63 2.16 3.57 12.45
N VAL A 64 1.28 3.47 11.46
CA VAL A 64 0.14 4.36 11.29
C VAL A 64 -1.08 3.65 11.85
N LEU A 65 -1.64 4.21 12.90
CA LEU A 65 -2.79 3.65 13.60
C LEU A 65 -4.04 4.45 13.27
N VAL A 66 -5.16 3.76 13.00
CA VAL A 66 -6.50 4.34 12.88
C VAL A 66 -7.36 3.64 13.92
N ASP A 67 -7.98 4.42 14.81
CA ASP A 67 -8.72 3.90 15.99
C ASP A 67 -7.89 2.90 16.84
N GLY A 68 -6.58 3.08 16.87
CA GLY A 68 -5.65 2.24 17.63
C GLY A 68 -5.23 0.93 16.94
N ASP A 69 -5.79 0.60 15.78
CA ASP A 69 -5.38 -0.53 14.95
C ASP A 69 -4.35 -0.09 13.90
N VAL A 70 -3.34 -0.93 13.63
CA VAL A 70 -2.31 -0.65 12.62
C VAL A 70 -2.88 -0.85 11.23
N GLU A 71 -2.99 0.24 10.47
CA GLU A 71 -3.47 0.25 9.09
C GLU A 71 -2.31 -0.06 8.13
N PHE A 72 -1.26 0.75 8.20
CA PHE A 72 -0.03 0.55 7.42
C PHE A 72 1.21 1.00 8.19
N ILE A 73 2.38 0.62 7.67
CA ILE A 73 3.70 0.96 8.20
C ILE A 73 4.41 1.81 7.15
N VAL A 74 5.05 2.90 7.59
CA VAL A 74 5.86 3.77 6.73
C VAL A 74 7.28 3.81 7.27
N ASP A 75 8.29 3.71 6.40
CA ASP A 75 9.68 3.88 6.80
C ASP A 75 10.31 5.21 6.39
N ARG A 76 11.50 5.47 6.91
CA ARG A 76 12.22 6.74 6.67
C ARG A 76 12.69 6.93 5.23
N VAL A 77 12.60 5.90 4.39
CA VAL A 77 12.92 5.97 2.96
C VAL A 77 11.65 5.89 2.10
N GLY A 78 10.49 6.22 2.67
CA GLY A 78 9.25 6.41 1.91
C GLY A 78 8.56 5.13 1.46
N ARG A 79 8.96 3.95 1.97
CA ARG A 79 8.27 2.70 1.68
C ARG A 79 7.06 2.55 2.59
N VAL A 80 5.96 2.13 1.99
CA VAL A 80 4.68 1.90 2.65
C VAL A 80 4.38 0.41 2.57
N TYR A 81 4.02 -0.16 3.71
CA TYR A 81 3.72 -1.57 3.89
C TYR A 81 2.36 -1.76 4.53
N THR A 82 1.69 -2.86 4.23
CA THR A 82 0.55 -3.30 5.05
C THR A 82 1.03 -3.69 6.44
N ARG A 83 0.09 -3.85 7.39
CA ARG A 83 0.36 -4.46 8.70
C ARG A 83 1.06 -5.83 8.64
N TYR A 84 0.96 -6.54 7.51
CA TYR A 84 1.61 -7.83 7.27
C TYR A 84 2.94 -7.71 6.51
N GLN A 85 3.51 -6.50 6.44
CA GLN A 85 4.77 -6.20 5.74
C GLN A 85 4.74 -6.49 4.24
N GLN A 86 3.56 -6.47 3.62
CA GLN A 86 3.46 -6.55 2.17
C GLN A 86 3.70 -5.15 1.58
N PRO A 87 4.51 -5.02 0.51
CA PRO A 87 4.72 -3.73 -0.15
C PRO A 87 3.38 -3.16 -0.61
N VAL A 88 3.17 -1.85 -0.43
CA VAL A 88 1.98 -1.13 -0.91
C VAL A 88 2.41 -0.10 -1.94
N ALA A 89 3.30 0.79 -1.54
CA ALA A 89 3.77 1.89 -2.36
C ALA A 89 5.15 2.36 -1.90
N ILE A 90 5.84 3.08 -2.77
CA ILE A 90 7.05 3.81 -2.45
C ILE A 90 6.89 5.26 -2.89
N LEU A 91 7.19 6.20 -1.99
CA LEU A 91 7.30 7.61 -2.33
C LEU A 91 8.69 7.85 -2.91
N GLU A 92 8.79 8.18 -4.20
CA GLU A 92 10.05 8.50 -4.86
C GLU A 92 10.58 9.88 -4.45
N PRO A 93 11.89 10.17 -4.61
CA PRO A 93 12.47 11.47 -4.24
C PRO A 93 11.88 12.69 -4.97
N ASP A 94 11.28 12.49 -6.14
CA ASP A 94 10.58 13.54 -6.90
C ASP A 94 9.12 13.77 -6.44
N GLY A 95 8.67 13.01 -5.43
CA GLY A 95 7.32 13.07 -4.89
C GLY A 95 6.33 12.12 -5.55
N ARG A 96 6.71 11.34 -6.56
CA ARG A 96 5.80 10.35 -7.16
C ARG A 96 5.54 9.22 -6.18
N LEU A 97 4.27 8.88 -5.96
CA LEU A 97 3.90 7.72 -5.17
C LEU A 97 3.64 6.55 -6.13
N VAL A 98 4.46 5.51 -6.05
CA VAL A 98 4.47 4.39 -7.00
C VAL A 98 4.08 3.09 -6.29
N GLY A 99 3.03 2.44 -6.78
CA GLY A 99 2.52 1.16 -6.31
C GLY A 99 3.14 -0.04 -7.02
N HIS A 100 2.46 -1.18 -6.92
CA HIS A 100 2.84 -2.41 -7.62
C HIS A 100 2.92 -2.21 -9.13
N GLU A 101 3.78 -2.99 -9.79
CA GLU A 101 3.91 -2.97 -11.25
C GLU A 101 4.18 -1.57 -11.85
N GLN A 102 4.81 -0.67 -11.08
CA GLN A 102 5.07 0.74 -11.44
C GLN A 102 3.82 1.59 -11.63
N GLU A 103 2.68 1.21 -11.05
CA GLU A 103 1.48 2.01 -11.09
C GLU A 103 1.70 3.36 -10.39
N LEU A 104 1.45 4.47 -11.08
CA LEU A 104 1.48 5.78 -10.46
C LEU A 104 0.21 5.95 -9.64
N LEU A 105 0.36 6.01 -8.31
CA LEU A 105 -0.75 6.22 -7.38
C LEU A 105 -1.01 7.70 -7.09
N GLY A 106 -0.10 8.60 -7.49
CA GLY A 106 -0.25 10.05 -7.32
C GLY A 106 1.08 10.77 -7.14
N ASN A 107 1.02 12.03 -6.72
CA ASN A 107 2.19 12.82 -6.33
C ASN A 107 1.96 13.40 -4.93
N VAL A 108 2.95 13.25 -4.05
CA VAL A 108 2.93 13.72 -2.66
C VAL A 108 4.15 14.61 -2.43
N GLY A 109 3.91 15.93 -2.43
CA GLY A 109 4.93 16.93 -2.09
C GLY A 109 5.01 17.18 -0.58
N SER A 110 5.62 18.30 -0.21
CA SER A 110 5.70 18.72 1.21
C SER A 110 4.40 19.29 1.76
N SER A 111 3.59 19.92 0.91
CA SER A 111 2.38 20.64 1.34
C SER A 111 1.15 20.40 0.46
N TYR A 112 1.31 19.73 -0.67
CA TYR A 112 0.22 19.39 -1.59
C TYR A 112 0.39 17.98 -2.12
N ALA A 113 -0.74 17.29 -2.32
CA ALA A 113 -0.77 16.01 -2.98
C ALA A 113 -1.83 16.01 -4.07
N ALA A 114 -1.59 15.27 -5.15
CA ALA A 114 -2.46 15.18 -6.31
C ALA A 114 -2.68 13.72 -6.70
N GLN A 115 -3.90 13.43 -7.12
CA GLN A 115 -4.29 12.15 -7.69
C GLN A 115 -3.53 11.86 -8.99
N PRO A 116 -3.44 10.58 -9.41
CA PRO A 116 -2.72 10.21 -10.62
C PRO A 116 -3.36 10.86 -11.86
N GLY A 117 -2.52 11.45 -12.70
CA GLY A 117 -2.96 12.14 -13.92
C GLY A 117 -3.69 13.48 -13.69
N LYS A 118 -3.87 13.94 -12.45
CA LYS A 118 -4.48 15.24 -12.15
C LYS A 118 -3.38 16.30 -11.94
N ALA A 119 -3.58 17.47 -12.55
CA ALA A 119 -2.66 18.61 -12.41
C ALA A 119 -2.91 19.45 -11.15
N ASN A 120 -4.12 19.37 -10.59
CA ASN A 120 -4.54 20.16 -9.45
C ASN A 120 -4.31 19.38 -8.14
N ALA A 121 -4.04 20.12 -7.07
CA ALA A 121 -3.99 19.55 -5.73
C ALA A 121 -5.34 18.96 -5.35
N TRP A 122 -5.29 17.74 -4.80
CA TRP A 122 -6.43 17.05 -4.21
C TRP A 122 -6.41 17.19 -2.68
N LEU A 123 -5.23 17.27 -2.08
CA LEU A 123 -5.04 17.52 -0.66
C LEU A 123 -3.99 18.63 -0.45
N ALA A 124 -4.19 19.43 0.58
CA ALA A 124 -3.16 20.32 1.12
C ALA A 124 -2.99 20.11 2.63
N LEU A 125 -1.74 20.23 3.07
CA LEU A 125 -1.37 20.27 4.48
C LEU A 125 -0.64 21.58 4.75
N SER A 126 -1.25 22.43 5.56
CA SER A 126 -0.67 23.70 5.97
C SER A 126 0.44 23.48 7.01
N PRO A 127 1.41 24.41 7.15
CA PRO A 127 2.48 24.29 8.16
C PRO A 127 2.01 24.25 9.61
N ASP A 128 0.80 24.71 9.90
CA ASP A 128 0.15 24.58 11.20
C ASP A 128 -0.49 23.19 11.41
N GLY A 129 -0.50 22.32 10.39
CA GLY A 129 -1.08 20.98 10.43
C GLY A 129 -2.50 20.90 9.88
N ARG A 130 -3.13 22.00 9.45
CA ARG A 130 -4.50 21.93 8.91
C ARG A 130 -4.54 21.17 7.58
N VAL A 131 -5.44 20.20 7.48
CA VAL A 131 -5.70 19.43 6.27
C VAL A 131 -6.88 20.04 5.50
N VAL A 132 -6.73 20.21 4.19
CA VAL A 132 -7.81 20.65 3.29
C VAL A 132 -7.90 19.65 2.14
N LYS A 133 -9.11 19.14 1.90
CA LYS A 133 -9.43 18.35 0.70
C LYS A 133 -10.07 19.26 -0.35
N PHE A 134 -9.59 19.17 -1.57
CA PHE A 134 -10.16 19.87 -2.71
C PHE A 134 -11.08 18.93 -3.48
N GLU A 135 -12.28 19.41 -3.78
CA GLU A 135 -13.25 18.71 -4.62
C GLU A 135 -13.01 19.03 -6.10
N GLU A 136 -13.54 18.21 -7.02
CA GLU A 136 -13.35 18.42 -8.47
C GLU A 136 -13.86 19.79 -8.96
N GLY A 137 -14.84 20.38 -8.28
CA GLY A 137 -15.36 21.72 -8.55
C GLY A 137 -14.52 22.87 -7.99
N GLY A 138 -13.38 22.59 -7.35
CA GLY A 138 -12.55 23.57 -6.64
C GLY A 138 -13.06 23.95 -5.25
N GLY A 139 -14.15 23.30 -4.80
CA GLY A 139 -14.61 23.39 -3.43
C GLY A 139 -13.53 22.94 -2.44
N GLN A 140 -13.49 23.57 -1.28
CA GLN A 140 -12.57 23.21 -0.20
C GLN A 140 -13.37 22.64 0.96
N LYS A 141 -13.05 21.41 1.33
CA LYS A 141 -13.55 20.78 2.55
C LYS A 141 -12.42 20.79 3.59
N PRO A 142 -12.42 21.75 4.53
CA PRO A 142 -11.49 21.68 5.64
C PRO A 142 -11.76 20.39 6.42
N SER A 143 -10.68 19.68 6.74
CA SER A 143 -10.71 18.54 7.65
C SER A 143 -10.18 18.99 9.01
N SER A 144 -9.79 18.05 9.86
CA SER A 144 -9.15 18.36 11.14
C SER A 144 -7.66 18.71 10.96
N GLN A 145 -6.94 18.86 12.07
CA GLN A 145 -5.57 19.36 12.12
C GLN A 145 -4.62 18.30 12.68
N TRP A 146 -3.51 18.09 12.01
CA TRP A 146 -2.39 17.34 12.56
C TRP A 146 -1.72 18.10 13.71
N THR A 147 -1.37 17.38 14.76
CA THR A 147 -0.46 17.80 15.81
C THR A 147 0.87 17.05 15.65
N GLY A 148 2.00 17.75 15.77
CA GLY A 148 3.34 17.15 15.70
C GLY A 148 3.99 17.10 14.30
N CYS A 149 3.25 17.40 13.23
CA CYS A 149 3.77 17.30 11.85
C CYS A 149 4.65 18.47 11.38
N SER A 150 4.66 19.59 12.11
CA SER A 150 5.26 20.85 11.70
C SER A 150 6.74 21.03 12.11
N VAL A 151 7.44 19.92 12.41
CA VAL A 151 8.83 19.96 12.90
C VAL A 151 9.83 20.19 11.76
N THR A 152 9.69 19.46 10.65
CA THR A 152 10.53 19.60 9.45
C THR A 152 9.68 19.52 8.18
N PRO A 153 10.18 19.97 7.01
CA PRO A 153 9.50 19.74 5.74
C PRO A 153 9.27 18.25 5.43
N PHE A 154 10.18 17.37 5.89
CA PHE A 154 10.06 15.93 5.69
C PHE A 154 9.05 15.29 6.64
N SER A 155 8.83 15.84 7.84
CA SER A 155 7.73 15.39 8.71
C SER A 155 6.38 15.86 8.19
N LEU A 156 6.32 17.06 7.59
CA LEU A 156 5.12 17.55 6.92
C LEU A 156 4.75 16.65 5.74
N GLN A 157 5.74 16.28 4.91
CA GLN A 157 5.56 15.33 3.82
C GLN A 157 5.12 13.94 4.31
N ALA A 158 5.66 13.45 5.42
CA ALA A 158 5.24 12.18 6.01
C ALA A 158 3.76 12.20 6.42
N CYS A 159 3.31 13.27 7.09
CA CYS A 159 1.91 13.40 7.47
C CYS A 159 0.98 13.58 6.27
N LEU A 160 1.43 14.30 5.24
CA LEU A 160 0.66 14.43 4.00
C LEU A 160 0.57 13.09 3.24
N LEU A 161 1.64 12.28 3.24
CA LEU A 161 1.62 10.92 2.68
C LEU A 161 0.58 10.06 3.40
N VAL A 162 0.57 10.07 4.74
CA VAL A 162 -0.43 9.34 5.54
C VAL A 162 -1.85 9.81 5.22
N THR A 163 -2.07 11.12 5.20
CA THR A 163 -3.35 11.73 4.85
C THR A 163 -3.79 11.29 3.45
N TYR A 164 -2.87 11.30 2.47
CA TYR A 164 -3.13 10.90 1.10
C TYR A 164 -3.59 9.45 1.00
N LEU A 165 -2.88 8.52 1.64
CA LEU A 165 -3.17 7.09 1.58
C LEU A 165 -4.56 6.78 2.16
N LEU A 166 -4.90 7.38 3.31
CA LEU A 166 -6.21 7.17 3.94
C LEU A 166 -7.36 7.65 3.06
N TYR A 167 -7.25 8.84 2.45
CA TYR A 167 -8.26 9.30 1.49
C TYR A 167 -8.28 8.45 0.21
N PHE A 168 -7.12 7.97 -0.25
CA PHE A 168 -7.01 7.20 -1.49
C PHE A 168 -7.66 5.81 -1.36
N GLU A 169 -7.55 5.22 -0.17
CA GLU A 169 -8.20 3.96 0.20
C GLU A 169 -9.72 4.12 0.33
N ASP A 170 -10.18 5.16 1.02
CA ASP A 170 -11.61 5.42 1.22
C ASP A 170 -12.36 5.65 -0.10
N GLU A 171 -11.73 6.31 -1.07
CA GLU A 171 -12.31 6.49 -2.42
C GLU A 171 -12.28 5.22 -3.28
N GLY A 172 -11.84 4.08 -2.73
CA GLY A 172 -11.81 2.79 -3.41
C GLY A 172 -10.82 2.73 -4.58
N GLN A 173 -9.84 3.64 -4.61
CA GLN A 173 -8.85 3.70 -5.70
C GLN A 173 -7.67 2.75 -5.49
N ARG A 174 -7.61 2.08 -4.33
CA ARG A 174 -6.65 0.99 -4.08
C ARG A 174 -7.16 -0.30 -4.72
N ALA A 175 -6.29 -1.03 -5.41
CA ALA A 175 -6.60 -2.38 -5.88
C ALA A 175 -7.13 -3.22 -4.70
N PRO A 176 -8.22 -3.99 -4.88
CA PRO A 176 -8.88 -4.70 -3.78
C PRO A 176 -7.88 -5.58 -3.05
N ASP A 177 -7.94 -5.53 -1.71
CA ASP A 177 -7.20 -6.40 -0.80
C ASP A 177 -7.11 -7.80 -1.39
N LEU A 178 -5.89 -8.25 -1.64
CA LEU A 178 -5.68 -9.64 -1.99
C LEU A 178 -6.27 -10.48 -0.85
N PRO A 179 -7.12 -11.47 -1.15
CA PRO A 179 -7.69 -12.31 -0.11
C PRO A 179 -6.57 -12.90 0.75
N PRO A 180 -6.78 -13.10 2.06
CA PRO A 180 -5.77 -13.68 2.93
C PRO A 180 -5.27 -14.97 2.28
N VAL A 181 -3.97 -15.01 1.99
CA VAL A 181 -3.36 -16.20 1.41
C VAL A 181 -3.64 -17.34 2.39
N PRO A 182 -4.36 -18.41 1.98
CA PRO A 182 -4.61 -19.52 2.87
C PRO A 182 -3.25 -20.05 3.31
N ILE A 183 -3.04 -20.09 4.63
CA ILE A 183 -1.82 -20.66 5.23
C ILE A 183 -1.92 -22.16 4.98
N THR A 184 -1.44 -22.63 3.82
CA THR A 184 -1.36 -24.06 3.57
C THR A 184 -0.39 -24.62 4.60
N PRO A 185 -0.81 -25.52 5.51
CA PRO A 185 0.10 -26.12 6.45
C PRO A 185 1.18 -26.80 5.62
N MET A 186 2.45 -26.39 5.83
CA MET A 186 3.58 -27.05 5.18
C MET A 186 3.52 -28.51 5.59
N GLY A 187 3.10 -29.35 4.63
CA GLY A 187 2.96 -30.78 4.83
C GLY A 187 4.26 -31.31 5.41
N GLY A 188 4.17 -31.88 6.62
CA GLY A 188 5.28 -32.50 7.29
C GLY A 188 5.93 -33.49 6.33
N MET A 189 7.19 -33.21 6.01
CA MET A 189 8.05 -34.14 5.30
C MET A 189 8.22 -35.37 6.19
N ILE A 190 7.45 -36.42 5.90
CA ILE A 190 7.69 -37.75 6.46
C ILE A 190 8.93 -38.27 5.72
N VAL A 191 10.07 -38.22 6.39
CA VAL A 191 11.30 -38.85 5.92
C VAL A 191 11.16 -40.37 6.19
N PRO A 192 11.37 -41.24 5.20
CA PRO A 192 11.31 -42.70 5.35
C PRO A 192 12.45 -43.26 6.20
#